data_AF-A0A8X6PK31-F1
#
_entry.id   AF-A0A8X6PK31-F1
#
_cell.length_a   1.000
_cell.length_b   1.000
_cell.length_c   1.000
_cell.angle_alpha   90.00
_cell.angle_beta   90.00
_cell.angle_gamma   90.00
#
_symmetry.space_group_name_H-M   'P 1'
#
loop_
_entity.id
_entity.type
_entity.pdbx_description
1 polymer ?
#
loop_
_entity_poly.entity_id
_entity_poly.type
_entity_poly.pdbx_seq_one_letter_code
_entity_poly.pdbx_strand_id
1 'polypeptide(L)' 'MRKLTPLPAVYSVTMFKICQALDLNAELRPPTERPTFRNRKRKPVPVVRSPTVFLFCQALELNTKLAEF' A
#
# COMPACT_ATOMS: atom_id res chain seq x y z
N MET A 1 -2.70 -22.94 6.59
CA MET A 1 -2.00 -22.39 5.41
C MET A 1 -1.74 -20.90 5.63
N ARG A 2 -0.47 -20.48 5.77
CA ARG A 2 -0.13 -19.05 5.86
C ARG A 2 -0.35 -18.45 4.47
N LYS A 3 -1.31 -17.51 4.31
CA LYS A 3 -1.40 -16.72 3.09
C LYS A 3 -0.08 -15.95 2.98
N LEU A 4 0.78 -16.31 2.02
CA LEU A 4 1.91 -15.45 1.66
C LEU A 4 1.30 -14.09 1.32
N THR A 5 1.61 -13.07 2.11
CA THR A 5 1.32 -11.70 1.72
C THR A 5 2.13 -11.48 0.44
N PRO A 6 1.48 -11.34 -0.74
CA PRO A 6 2.23 -11.13 -1.97
C PRO A 6 3.04 -9.84 -1.80
N LEU A 7 4.31 -9.87 -2.20
CA LEU A 7 5.17 -8.70 -2.19
C LEU A 7 4.44 -7.53 -2.88
N PRO A 8 4.43 -6.33 -2.27
CA PRO A 8 3.78 -5.18 -2.89
C PRO A 8 4.48 -4.84 -4.21
N ALA A 9 3.73 -4.92 -5.31
CA ALA A 9 4.20 -4.50 -6.62
C ALA A 9 4.11 -2.98 -6.75
N VAL A 10 5.22 -2.35 -7.12
CA VAL A 10 5.32 -0.92 -7.45
C VAL A 10 5.59 -0.76 -8.93
N TYR A 11 4.96 0.25 -9.55
CA TYR A 11 5.04 0.48 -11.00
C TYR A 11 5.78 1.77 -11.35
N SER A 12 6.45 2.37 -10.35
CA SER A 12 7.22 3.60 -10.47
C SER A 12 8.60 3.36 -9.90
N VAL A 13 9.63 3.71 -10.68
CA VAL A 13 11.03 3.63 -10.25
C VAL A 13 11.27 4.47 -9.00
N THR A 14 10.65 5.65 -8.92
CA THR A 14 10.75 6.52 -7.74
C THR A 14 10.18 5.84 -6.50
N MET A 15 9.03 5.19 -6.62
CA MET A 15 8.41 4.49 -5.48
C MET A 15 9.25 3.27 -5.06
N PHE A 16 9.87 2.56 -6.00
CA PHE A 16 10.77 1.46 -5.70
C PHE A 16 12.01 1.93 -4.90
N LYS A 17 12.62 3.05 -5.30
CA LYS A 17 13.74 3.65 -4.55
C LYS A 17 13.32 4.07 -3.13
N ILE A 18 12.11 4.60 -2.95
CA ILE A 18 11.56 4.91 -1.63
C ILE A 18 11.41 3.63 -0.80
N CYS A 19 10.88 2.54 -1.37
CA CYS A 19 10.79 1.26 -0.66
C CYS A 19 12.16 0.74 -0.23
N GLN A 20 13.18 0.83 -1.09
CA GLN A 20 14.55 0.44 -0.74
C GLN A 20 15.12 1.29 0.40
N ALA A 21 14.92 2.61 0.36
CA ALA A 21 15.38 3.52 1.42
C ALA A 21 14.70 3.25 2.78
N LEU A 22 13.50 2.67 2.76
CA LEU A 22 12.72 2.32 3.95
C LEU A 22 12.88 0.85 4.36
N ASP A 23 13.79 0.10 3.73
CA ASP A 23 14.00 -1.35 3.95
C ASP A 23 12.71 -2.18 3.78
N LEU A 24 11.85 -1.77 2.84
CA LEU A 24 10.62 -2.45 2.49
C LEU A 24 10.84 -3.36 1.29
N ASN A 25 10.53 -4.65 1.44
CA ASN A 25 10.51 -5.59 0.33
C ASN A 25 9.36 -5.27 -0.63
N ALA A 26 9.68 -4.84 -1.85
CA ALA A 26 8.75 -4.54 -2.93
C ALA A 26 9.31 -5.03 -4.27
N GLU A 27 8.43 -5.25 -5.25
CA GLU A 27 8.81 -5.70 -6.60
C GLU A 27 8.52 -4.58 -7.60
N LEU A 28 9.53 -4.14 -8.36
CA LEU A 28 9.33 -3.18 -9.45
C LEU A 28 8.80 -3.91 -10.69
N ARG A 29 7.57 -3.60 -11.08
CA ARG A 29 6.92 -4.16 -12.28
C ARG A 29 6.78 -3.12 -13.38
N PRO A 30 6.80 -3.55 -14.65
CA PRO A 30 6.64 -2.62 -15.76
C PRO A 30 5.24 -1.96 -15.73
N PRO A 31 5.11 -0.69 -16.15
CA PRO A 31 3.82 0.02 -16.15
C PRO A 31 2.71 -0.66 -16.97
N THR A 32 3.08 -1.52 -17.93
CA THR A 32 2.17 -2.34 -18.74
C THR A 32 1.42 -3.38 -17.92
N GLU A 33 2.00 -3.87 -16.82
CA GLU A 33 1.37 -4.78 -15.86
C GLU A 33 0.59 -4.05 -14.77
N ARG A 34 0.54 -2.72 -14.83
CA ARG A 34 -0.23 -1.93 -13.89
C ARG A 34 -1.71 -2.23 -14.09
N PRO A 35 -2.44 -2.70 -13.06
CA PRO A 35 -3.87 -2.93 -13.20
C PRO A 35 -4.54 -1.61 -13.60
N THR A 36 -5.20 -1.63 -14.75
CA THR A 36 -5.90 -0.46 -15.30
C THR A 36 -6.99 -0.01 -14.33
N PHE A 37 -7.16 1.31 -14.21
CA PHE A 37 -8.06 1.96 -13.24
C PHE A 37 -9.52 1.46 -13.30
N ARG A 38 -9.93 0.85 -14.42
CA ARG A 38 -11.28 0.32 -14.65
C ARG A 38 -11.71 -0.86 -13.77
N ASN A 39 -10.76 -1.53 -13.09
CA ASN A 39 -11.05 -2.72 -12.27
C ASN A 39 -10.83 -2.52 -10.76
N ARG A 40 -10.95 -1.30 -10.23
CA ARG A 40 -11.08 -1.11 -8.78
C ARG A 40 -12.48 -1.53 -8.34
N LYS A 41 -12.70 -2.84 -8.12
CA LYS A 41 -13.62 -3.27 -7.04
C LYS A 41 -13.30 -2.36 -5.85
N ARG A 42 -14.29 -1.67 -5.27
CA ARG A 42 -14.11 -0.75 -4.12
C ARG A 42 -13.12 -1.40 -3.16
N LYS A 43 -11.86 -0.94 -3.16
CA LYS A 43 -10.85 -1.54 -2.30
C LYS A 43 -11.33 -1.26 -0.88
N PRO A 44 -11.45 -2.29 -0.03
CA PRO A 44 -11.88 -2.08 1.33
C PRO A 44 -10.96 -1.04 1.98
N VAL A 45 -11.57 -0.09 2.69
CA VAL A 45 -10.83 0.95 3.42
C VAL A 45 -9.87 0.24 4.38
N PRO A 46 -8.55 0.47 4.29
CA PRO A 46 -7.58 -0.18 5.16
C PRO A 46 -7.87 0.16 6.62
N VAL A 47 -7.81 -0.83 7.50
CA VAL A 47 -7.92 -0.64 8.95
C VAL A 47 -6.52 -0.65 9.54
N VAL A 48 -6.16 0.43 10.22
CA VAL A 48 -4.87 0.65 10.88
C VAL A 48 -5.06 0.43 12.38
N ARG A 49 -4.11 -0.23 13.04
CA ARG A 49 -4.19 -0.52 14.49
C ARG A 49 -3.39 0.45 15.36
N SER A 50 -2.46 1.20 14.76
CA SER A 50 -1.65 2.20 15.46
C SER A 50 -2.25 3.60 15.27
N PRO A 51 -2.56 4.33 16.34
CA PRO A 51 -3.01 5.72 16.26
C PRO A 51 -1.99 6.63 15.56
N THR A 52 -0.70 6.42 15.78
CA THR A 52 0.38 7.19 15.11
C THR A 52 0.35 6.97 13.60
N VAL A 53 0.20 5.73 13.15
CA VAL A 53 0.10 5.42 11.71
C VAL A 53 -1.20 5.98 11.12
N PHE A 54 -2.29 5.96 11.88
CA PHE A 54 -3.56 6.58 11.45
C PHE A 54 -3.41 8.09 11.23
N LEU A 55 -2.79 8.81 12.18
CA LEU A 55 -2.53 10.25 12.04
C LEU A 55 -1.62 10.56 10.84
N PHE A 56 -0.59 9.73 10.61
CA PHE A 56 0.26 9.85 9.43
C PHE A 56 -0.53 9.66 8.13
N CYS A 57 -1.42 8.66 8.07
CA CYS A 57 -2.30 8.45 6.92
C CYS A 57 -3.27 9.63 6.70
N GLN A 58 -3.80 10.23 7.77
CA GLN A 58 -4.64 11.42 7.68
C GLN A 58 -3.88 12.63 7.12
N ALA A 59 -2.64 12.85 7.55
CA ALA A 59 -1.78 13.93 7.04
C ALA A 59 -1.48 13.77 5.54
N LEU A 60 -1.56 12.54 5.02
CA LEU A 60 -1.39 12.21 3.60
C LEU A 60 -2.72 12.10 2.83
N GLU A 61 -3.85 12.48 3.43
CA GLU A 61 -5.19 12.41 2.85
C GLU A 61 -5.60 10.98 2.40
N LEU A 62 -5.06 9.95 3.06
CA LEU A 62 -5.38 8.56 2.76
C LEU A 62 -6.65 8.12 3.50
N ASN A 63 -7.62 7.61 2.74
CA ASN A 63 -8.84 7.05 3.32
C ASN A 63 -8.55 5.73 4.06
N THR A 64 -8.51 5.78 5.40
CA THR A 64 -8.22 4.66 6.31
C THR A 64 -9.11 4.73 7.55
N LYS A 65 -9.26 3.62 8.29
CA LYS A 65 -9.98 3.55 9.58
C LYS A 65 -9.02 3.16 10.71
N LEU A 66 -9.21 3.69 11.91
CA LEU A 66 -8.55 3.20 13.12
C LEU A 66 -9.33 2.01 13.69
N ALA A 67 -8.66 0.95 14.13
CA ALA A 67 -9.30 -0.17 14.81
C ALA A 67 -9.80 0.28 16.19
N GLU A 68 -11.10 0.10 16.44
CA GLU A 68 -11.69 0.20 17.78
C GLU A 68 -11.47 -1.16 18.47
N PHE A 69 -10.95 -1.13 19.71
CA PHE A 69 -10.70 -2.31 20.54
C PHE A 69 -11.72 -2.36 21.68
#